data_AF-A0A8T4QE17-F1
#
_entry.id   AF-A0A8T4QE17-F1
#
_cell.length_a   1.000
_cell.length_b   1.000
_cell.length_c   1.000
_cell.angle_alpha   90.00
_cell.angle_beta   90.00
_cell.angle_gamma   90.00
#
_symmetry.space_group_name_H-M   'P 1'
#
loop_
_entity.id
_entity.type
_entity.pdbx_description
1 polymer ?
#
loop_
_entity_poly.entity_id
_entity_poly.type
_entity_poly.pdbx_seq_one_letter_code
_entity_poly.pdbx_strand_id
1 'polypeptide(L)' 'MKQKLSITMDEETVKTLQALLSDGRYRNQSHVIEYAVTEFLKGIKK' A
#
# COMPACT_ATOMS: atom_id res chain seq x y z
N MET A 1 7.67 15.01 -5.48
CA MET A 1 8.82 14.19 -5.07
C MET A 1 8.36 13.15 -4.08
N LYS A 2 8.81 11.89 -4.21
CA LYS A 2 8.41 10.82 -3.28
C LYS A 2 9.48 10.65 -2.19
N GLN A 3 9.04 10.35 -0.98
CA GLN A 3 9.91 10.04 0.17
C GLN A 3 9.93 8.52 0.38
N LYS A 4 11.09 7.96 0.73
CA LYS A 4 11.22 6.54 1.06
C LYS A 4 10.81 6.34 2.52
N LEU A 5 9.91 5.38 2.75
CA LEU A 5 9.52 4.93 4.08
C LEU A 5 9.93 3.47 4.26
N SER A 6 10.40 3.13 5.45
CA SER A 6 10.62 1.74 5.88
C SER A 6 9.59 1.43 6.95
N ILE A 7 8.81 0.37 6.76
CA ILE A 7 7.77 -0.04 7.70
C ILE A 7 7.89 -1.54 7.96
N THR A 8 7.50 -1.94 9.16
CA THR A 8 7.35 -3.35 9.54
C THR A 8 5.86 -3.68 9.52
N MET A 9 5.51 -4.84 8.94
CA MET A 9 4.14 -5.33 8.82
C MET A 9 4.13 -6.82 9.16
N ASP A 10 3.00 -7.33 9.60
CA ASP A 10 2.81 -8.76 9.81
C ASP A 10 2.82 -9.53 8.47
N GLU A 11 3.15 -10.82 8.56
CA GLU A 11 3.31 -11.68 7.39
C GLU A 11 2.01 -11.84 6.58
N GLU A 12 0.85 -11.88 7.26
CA GLU A 12 -0.45 -12.04 6.63
C GLU A 12 -0.81 -10.82 5.77
N THR A 13 -0.53 -9.62 6.27
CA THR A 13 -0.69 -8.38 5.52
C THR A 13 0.25 -8.34 4.32
N VAL A 14 1.51 -8.77 4.46
CA VAL A 14 2.45 -8.84 3.33
C VAL A 14 1.96 -9.82 2.25
N LYS A 15 1.42 -10.98 2.64
CA LYS A 15 0.82 -11.94 1.70
C LYS A 15 -0.37 -11.36 0.94
N THR A 16 -1.25 -10.65 1.64
CA THR A 16 -2.38 -9.96 1.02
C THR A 16 -1.91 -8.92 0.01
N LEU A 17 -0.85 -8.18 0.34
CA LEU A 17 -0.21 -7.21 -0.56
C LEU A 17 0.34 -7.85 -1.84
N GLN A 18 0.97 -9.01 -1.71
CA GLN A 18 1.48 -9.77 -2.86
C GLN A 18 0.34 -10.30 -3.74
N ALA A 19 -0.76 -10.76 -3.14
CA ALA A 19 -1.95 -11.19 -3.88
C ALA A 19 -2.61 -10.03 -4.65
N LEU A 20 -2.60 -8.81 -4.10
CA LEU A 20 -3.11 -7.63 -4.82
C LEU A 20 -2.26 -7.24 -6.03
N LEU A 21 -0.97 -7.61 -6.04
CA LEU A 21 -0.07 -7.31 -7.16
C LEU A 21 -0.29 -8.20 -8.37
N SER A 22 -0.76 -9.44 -8.17
CA SER A 22 -0.99 -10.37 -9.28
C SER A 22 -2.15 -9.96 -10.19
N ASP A 23 -3.00 -9.05 -9.72
CA ASP A 23 -4.18 -8.58 -10.42
C ASP A 23 -3.88 -7.45 -11.45
N GLY A 24 -2.60 -7.09 -11.63
CA GLY A 24 -2.14 -6.11 -12.63
C GLY A 24 -2.54 -4.64 -12.37
N ARG A 25 -3.40 -4.38 -11.38
CA ARG A 25 -3.84 -3.03 -10.99
C ARG A 25 -2.75 -2.18 -10.34
N TYR A 26 -1.69 -2.80 -9.80
CA TYR A 26 -0.62 -2.11 -9.09
C TYR A 26 0.76 -2.45 -9.65
N ARG A 27 1.63 -1.44 -9.71
CA ARG A 27 2.96 -1.55 -10.32
C ARG A 27 3.99 -2.25 -9.42
N ASN A 28 3.84 -2.11 -8.10
CA ASN A 28 4.71 -2.68 -7.07
C ASN A 28 4.06 -2.50 -5.69
N GLN A 29 4.65 -3.10 -4.65
CA GLN A 29 4.17 -3.00 -3.27
C GLN A 29 4.04 -1.54 -2.80
N SER A 30 5.00 -0.68 -3.14
CA SER A 30 4.94 0.73 -2.75
C SER A 30 3.73 1.46 -3.34
N HIS A 31 3.30 1.10 -4.54
CA HIS A 31 2.11 1.67 -5.17
C HIS A 31 0.82 1.26 -4.43
N VAL A 32 0.73 0.02 -3.97
CA VAL A 32 -0.40 -0.47 -3.17
C VAL A 32 -0.49 0.31 -1.86
N ILE A 33 0.63 0.42 -1.14
CA ILE A 33 0.70 1.15 0.14
C ILE A 33 0.38 2.64 -0.07
N GLU A 34 0.93 3.28 -1.11
CA GLU A 34 0.66 4.68 -1.42
C GLU A 34 -0.83 4.94 -1.67
N TYR A 35 -1.49 4.06 -2.44
CA TYR A 35 -2.93 4.15 -2.69
C TYR A 35 -3.72 4.01 -1.37
N ALA A 36 -3.47 2.96 -0.60
CA ALA A 36 -4.18 2.68 0.64
C ALA A 36 -4.04 3.82 1.67
N VAL A 37 -2.81 4.32 1.88
CA VAL A 37 -2.55 5.45 2.78
C VAL A 37 -3.23 6.72 2.30
N THR A 38 -3.22 6.99 0.99
CA THR A 38 -3.88 8.16 0.41
C THR A 38 -5.39 8.14 0.65
N GLU A 39 -6.04 7.01 0.38
CA GLU A 39 -7.48 6.85 0.60
C GLU A 39 -7.85 6.91 2.08
N PHE A 40 -7.06 6.27 2.94
CA PHE A 40 -7.24 6.34 4.39
C PHE A 40 -7.16 7.78 4.92
N LEU A 41 -6.16 8.56 4.50
CA LEU A 41 -5.99 9.95 4.92
C LEU A 41 -7.09 10.88 4.39
N LYS A 42 -7.66 10.60 3.20
CA LYS A 42 -8.84 11.34 2.69
C LYS A 42 -10.04 11.11 3.59
N GLY A 43 -10.23 9.88 4.10
CA GLY A 43 -11.31 9.54 5.02
C GLY A 43 -11.19 10.23 6.38
N ILE A 44 -9.97 10.42 6.89
CA ILE A 44 -9.72 11.11 8.18
C ILE A 44 -9.95 12.63 8.09
N LYS A 45 -9.77 13.24 6.92
CA LYS A 45 -9.92 14.69 6.72
C LYS A 45 -11.38 15.16 6.59
N LYS A 46 -12.35 14.25 6.73
CA LYS A 46 -13.79 14.57 6.78
C LYS A 46 -14.27 14.62 8.22
#